data_AF-A0A428UFN1-F1
#
_entry.id   AF-A0A428UFN1-F1
#
_cell.length_a   1.000
_cell.length_b   1.000
_cell.length_c   1.000
_cell.angle_alpha   90.00
_cell.angle_beta   90.00
_cell.angle_gamma   90.00
#
_symmetry.space_group_name_H-M   'P 1'
#
loop_
_entity.id
_entity.type
_entity.pdbx_description
1 polymer ?
#
loop_
_entity_poly.entity_id
_entity_poly.type
_entity_poly.pdbx_seq_one_letter_code
_entity_poly.pdbx_strand_id
1 'polypeptide(L)'
;MTDSEKQQDDVLPWDQDPDNPQNWSKLKKTVNLGIVSMLAFITPLESSVIVPGVPLLKDDFHETRRPVTSLVVSIFVLGFAFGPLLLSPLSELYGRRLLFNISNLVTFGFSIGSALAPNIASFIVFRFIAGSFGAGPMNIGGGSIADQVALGKRGFVMSIFFTGIFLGPVIGYRLLPIVLGIPLLPVGLFVYGWTAQYKVHWIVPIIFTGFTGAGLIFSFIYMVDAFTTYAASALVATSVVRSIVGGCLPIAGLPLYSALGYGWGNSLLGFIAMVVSIAPLLFWRYGEMLRNKYDIKFD
;
A
#
# COMPACT_ATOMS: atom_id res chain seq x y z
N MET A 1 -18.76 -37.72 -34.63
CA MET A 1 -18.32 -37.28 -33.30
C MET A 1 -16.83 -37.12 -33.35
N THR A 2 -16.39 -35.91 -33.69
CA THR A 2 -14.98 -35.52 -33.71
C THR A 2 -14.44 -35.49 -32.28
N ASP A 3 -13.15 -35.75 -32.08
CA ASP A 3 -12.49 -35.78 -30.76
C ASP A 3 -12.67 -34.49 -29.93
N SER A 4 -13.14 -33.41 -30.55
CA SER A 4 -13.56 -32.15 -29.91
C SER A 4 -14.79 -32.28 -29.00
N GLU A 5 -15.68 -33.24 -29.23
CA GLU A 5 -16.93 -33.39 -28.44
C GLU A 5 -16.74 -34.21 -27.16
N LYS A 6 -15.69 -35.04 -27.07
CA LYS A 6 -15.38 -35.85 -25.87
C LYS A 6 -14.63 -35.08 -24.77
N GLN A 7 -14.03 -33.93 -25.07
CA GLN A 7 -13.35 -33.10 -24.08
C GLN A 7 -14.29 -32.15 -23.33
N GLN A 8 -15.52 -31.97 -23.80
CA GLN A 8 -16.49 -31.04 -23.20
C GLN A 8 -17.15 -31.63 -21.92
N ASP A 9 -17.20 -32.96 -21.79
CA ASP A 9 -17.94 -33.66 -20.71
C ASP A 9 -17.13 -33.92 -19.43
N ASP A 10 -15.81 -33.69 -19.43
CA ASP A 10 -14.92 -33.92 -18.26
C ASP A 10 -14.50 -32.62 -17.54
N VAL A 11 -15.02 -31.46 -17.97
CA VAL A 11 -14.76 -30.18 -17.30
C VAL A 11 -15.69 -30.07 -16.09
N LEU A 12 -15.16 -30.42 -14.91
CA LEU A 12 -15.85 -30.18 -13.64
C LEU A 12 -16.30 -28.71 -13.56
N PRO A 13 -17.47 -28.42 -12.96
CA PRO A 13 -17.87 -27.05 -12.68
C PRO A 13 -16.76 -26.32 -11.92
N TRP A 14 -16.49 -25.03 -12.23
CA TRP A 14 -15.39 -24.25 -11.62
C TRP A 14 -15.34 -24.31 -10.09
N ASP A 15 -16.50 -24.40 -9.44
CA ASP A 15 -16.61 -24.51 -7.99
C ASP A 15 -16.05 -25.84 -7.43
N GLN A 16 -15.93 -26.87 -8.26
CA GLN A 16 -15.41 -28.20 -7.93
C GLN A 16 -14.05 -28.50 -8.57
N ASP A 17 -13.54 -27.59 -9.40
CA ASP A 17 -12.25 -27.73 -10.08
C ASP A 17 -11.08 -27.71 -9.05
N PRO A 18 -10.16 -28.70 -9.06
CA PRO A 18 -8.95 -28.68 -8.25
C PRO A 18 -8.02 -27.47 -8.48
N ASP A 19 -8.07 -26.88 -9.67
CA ASP A 19 -7.30 -25.69 -10.03
C ASP A 19 -7.89 -24.40 -9.44
N ASN A 20 -9.16 -24.43 -9.02
CA ASN A 20 -9.76 -23.34 -8.27
C ASN A 20 -8.99 -23.12 -6.95
N PRO A 21 -8.38 -21.93 -6.73
CA PRO A 21 -7.60 -21.65 -5.53
C PRO A 21 -8.41 -21.76 -4.24
N GLN A 22 -9.75 -21.71 -4.30
CA GLN A 22 -10.63 -21.95 -3.16
C GLN A 22 -10.69 -23.43 -2.73
N ASN A 23 -10.39 -24.37 -3.62
CA ASN A 23 -10.42 -25.81 -3.34
C ASN A 23 -9.08 -26.38 -2.87
N TRP A 24 -8.01 -25.56 -2.88
CA TRP A 24 -6.69 -25.99 -2.44
C TRP A 24 -6.65 -26.43 -0.96
N SER A 25 -5.75 -27.37 -0.67
CA SER A 25 -5.49 -27.81 0.71
C SER A 25 -5.07 -26.63 1.61
N LYS A 26 -5.42 -26.69 2.89
CA LYS A 26 -5.10 -25.62 3.86
C LYS A 26 -3.61 -25.28 3.88
N LEU A 27 -2.74 -26.29 3.78
CA LEU A 27 -1.29 -26.09 3.74
C LEU A 27 -0.86 -25.31 2.49
N LYS A 28 -1.35 -25.69 1.30
CA LYS A 28 -1.02 -25.00 0.04
C LYS A 28 -1.47 -23.53 0.08
N LYS A 29 -2.66 -23.26 0.61
CA LYS A 29 -3.16 -21.89 0.81
C LYS A 29 -2.27 -21.09 1.76
N THR A 30 -2.01 -21.61 2.96
CA THR A 30 -1.22 -20.90 3.97
C THR A 30 0.20 -20.64 3.49
N VAL A 31 0.86 -21.61 2.85
CA VAL A 31 2.21 -21.43 2.29
C VAL A 31 2.21 -20.37 1.19
N ASN A 32 1.26 -20.43 0.25
CA ASN A 32 1.17 -19.44 -0.82
C ASN A 32 0.92 -18.02 -0.26
N LEU A 33 -0.02 -17.87 0.66
CA LEU A 33 -0.29 -16.60 1.33
C LEU A 33 0.93 -16.10 2.12
N GLY A 34 1.67 -16.99 2.77
CA GLY A 34 2.92 -16.66 3.46
C GLY A 34 3.97 -16.10 2.51
N ILE A 35 4.18 -16.74 1.36
CA ILE A 35 5.12 -16.27 0.33
C ILE A 35 4.71 -14.90 -0.21
N VAL A 36 3.43 -14.73 -0.58
CA VAL A 36 2.89 -13.46 -1.09
C VAL A 36 3.05 -12.34 -0.04
N SER A 37 2.79 -12.63 1.23
CA SER A 37 2.98 -11.69 2.34
C SER A 37 4.44 -11.29 2.52
N MET A 38 5.36 -12.25 2.44
CA MET A 38 6.79 -11.99 2.56
C MET A 38 7.30 -11.10 1.42
N LEU A 39 6.92 -11.42 0.18
CA LEU A 39 7.25 -10.59 -0.99
C LEU A 39 6.70 -9.17 -0.86
N ALA A 40 5.45 -9.02 -0.41
CA ALA A 40 4.85 -7.71 -0.20
C ALA A 40 5.50 -6.91 0.95
N PHE A 41 6.09 -7.59 1.94
CA PHE A 41 6.78 -6.96 3.07
C PHE A 41 8.21 -6.49 2.72
N ILE A 42 8.90 -7.18 1.81
CA ILE A 42 10.26 -6.82 1.38
C ILE A 42 10.28 -5.43 0.71
N THR A 43 9.28 -5.10 -0.12
CA THR A 43 9.26 -3.84 -0.88
C THR A 43 9.29 -2.58 0.00
N PRO A 44 8.44 -2.40 1.03
CA PRO A 44 8.53 -1.23 1.90
C PRO A 44 9.82 -1.21 2.73
N LEU A 45 10.39 -2.37 3.08
CA LEU A 45 11.72 -2.41 3.71
C LEU A 45 12.79 -1.83 2.78
N GLU A 46 12.83 -2.25 1.51
CA GLU A 46 13.78 -1.74 0.52
C GLU A 46 13.71 -0.21 0.36
N SER A 47 12.51 0.36 0.41
CA SER A 47 12.32 1.81 0.34
C SER A 47 13.04 2.56 1.47
N SER A 48 13.14 1.95 2.65
CA SER A 48 13.67 2.57 3.87
C SER A 48 15.17 2.32 4.09
N VAL A 49 15.73 1.24 3.55
CA VAL A 49 17.15 0.85 3.76
C VAL A 49 18.14 1.91 3.26
N ILE A 50 17.76 2.75 2.30
CA ILE A 50 18.63 3.80 1.77
C ILE A 50 18.86 4.97 2.75
N VAL A 51 17.94 5.19 3.70
CA VAL A 51 17.93 6.36 4.60
C VAL A 51 19.29 6.59 5.31
N PRO A 52 19.91 5.60 5.98
CA PRO A 52 21.23 5.78 6.59
C PRO A 52 22.36 6.04 5.58
N GLY A 53 22.19 5.64 4.31
CA GLY A 53 23.16 5.88 3.23
C GLY A 53 23.03 7.25 2.56
N VAL A 54 21.93 7.99 2.79
CA VAL A 54 21.70 9.31 2.17
C VAL A 54 22.85 10.31 2.40
N PRO A 55 23.45 10.42 3.61
CA PRO A 55 24.58 11.32 3.82
C PRO A 55 25.81 10.98 2.97
N LEU A 56 25.99 9.72 2.58
CA LEU A 56 27.12 9.23 1.79
C LEU A 56 27.02 9.59 0.31
N LEU A 57 25.82 9.94 -0.18
CA LEU A 57 25.61 10.36 -1.58
C LEU A 57 26.43 11.60 -1.96
N LYS A 58 26.83 12.41 -0.99
CA LYS A 58 27.75 13.53 -1.22
C LYS A 58 29.13 13.05 -1.65
N ASP A 59 29.61 11.97 -1.05
CA ASP A 59 30.95 11.46 -1.30
C ASP A 59 30.97 10.60 -2.58
N ASP A 60 29.92 9.79 -2.78
CA ASP A 60 29.81 8.87 -3.92
C ASP A 60 29.40 9.57 -5.23
N PHE A 61 28.49 10.55 -5.16
CA PHE A 61 27.91 11.20 -6.35
C PHE A 61 28.16 12.70 -6.43
N HIS A 62 28.93 13.26 -5.48
CA HIS A 62 29.16 14.72 -5.37
C HIS A 62 27.87 15.54 -5.24
N GLU A 63 26.79 14.93 -4.75
CA GLU A 63 25.48 15.57 -4.66
C GLU A 63 25.26 16.20 -3.28
N THR A 64 25.09 17.53 -3.24
CA THR A 64 24.93 18.31 -2.00
C THR A 64 23.56 18.96 -1.87
N ARG A 65 22.74 18.93 -2.93
CA ARG A 65 21.44 19.64 -2.93
C ARG A 65 20.40 18.83 -2.17
N ARG A 66 19.89 19.40 -1.07
CA ARG A 66 18.84 18.79 -0.22
C ARG A 66 17.60 18.29 -0.98
N PRO A 67 17.07 18.99 -2.01
CA PRO A 67 15.93 18.48 -2.76
C PRO A 67 16.23 17.18 -3.50
N VAL A 68 17.45 17.02 -4.03
CA VAL A 68 17.87 15.83 -4.78
C VAL A 68 18.03 14.64 -3.83
N THR A 69 18.68 14.83 -2.68
CA THR A 69 18.84 13.76 -1.69
C THR A 69 17.51 13.34 -1.06
N SER A 70 16.57 14.27 -0.90
CA SER A 70 15.19 13.97 -0.46
C SER A 70 14.39 13.21 -1.53
N LEU A 71 14.61 13.54 -2.81
CA LEU A 71 14.00 12.84 -3.94
C LEU A 71 14.49 11.39 -4.00
N VAL A 72 15.77 11.11 -3.78
CA VAL A 72 16.32 9.74 -3.80
C VAL A 72 15.60 8.77 -2.86
N VAL A 73 15.21 9.24 -1.68
CA VAL A 73 14.45 8.43 -0.71
C VAL A 73 13.01 8.23 -1.20
N SER A 74 12.38 9.30 -1.65
CA SER A 74 10.93 9.33 -1.95
C SER A 74 10.56 8.83 -3.35
N ILE A 75 11.47 8.86 -4.31
CA ILE A 75 11.22 8.45 -5.70
C ILE A 75 10.84 6.97 -5.81
N PHE A 76 11.37 6.13 -4.92
CA PHE A 76 11.01 4.71 -4.84
C PHE A 76 9.54 4.54 -4.44
N VAL A 77 9.11 5.29 -3.42
CA VAL A 77 7.71 5.32 -2.97
C VAL A 77 6.80 5.94 -4.03
N LEU A 78 7.27 6.97 -4.76
CA LEU A 78 6.53 7.53 -5.90
C LEU A 78 6.29 6.48 -6.99
N GLY A 79 7.27 5.61 -7.24
CA GLY A 79 7.13 4.48 -8.17
C GLY A 79 5.94 3.59 -7.84
N PHE A 80 5.62 3.40 -6.55
CA PHE A 80 4.46 2.60 -6.12
C PHE A 80 3.12 3.14 -6.64
N ALA A 81 3.06 4.38 -7.12
CA ALA A 81 1.87 4.93 -7.76
C ALA A 81 1.67 4.45 -9.20
N PHE A 82 2.75 4.18 -9.93
CA PHE A 82 2.67 3.95 -11.38
C PHE A 82 2.63 2.48 -11.74
N GLY A 83 3.46 1.66 -11.10
CA GLY A 83 3.49 0.23 -11.40
C GLY A 83 2.16 -0.50 -11.21
N PRO A 84 1.44 -0.31 -10.09
CA PRO A 84 0.17 -1.01 -9.84
C PRO A 84 -0.93 -0.70 -10.85
N LEU A 85 -0.93 0.47 -11.47
CA LEU A 85 -1.89 0.85 -12.51
C LEU A 85 -1.83 -0.07 -13.74
N LEU A 86 -0.65 -0.62 -14.03
CA LEU A 86 -0.43 -1.56 -15.13
C LEU A 86 -0.40 -3.01 -14.63
N LEU A 87 0.34 -3.28 -13.56
CA LEU A 87 0.58 -4.63 -13.08
C LEU A 87 -0.69 -5.29 -12.51
N SER A 88 -1.60 -4.52 -11.90
CA SER A 88 -2.82 -5.09 -11.31
C SER A 88 -3.78 -5.59 -12.39
N PRO A 89 -4.20 -4.79 -13.40
CA PRO A 89 -5.06 -5.31 -14.48
C PRO A 89 -4.40 -6.42 -15.29
N LEU A 90 -3.11 -6.30 -15.59
CA LEU A 90 -2.37 -7.35 -16.31
C LEU A 90 -2.33 -8.67 -15.53
N SER A 91 -2.34 -8.62 -14.19
CA SER A 91 -2.37 -9.83 -13.36
C SER A 91 -3.71 -10.58 -13.43
N GLU A 92 -4.79 -9.90 -13.79
CA GLU A 92 -6.11 -10.49 -13.99
C GLU A 92 -6.23 -11.13 -15.37
N LEU A 93 -5.62 -10.51 -16.39
CA LEU A 93 -5.66 -11.01 -17.78
C LEU A 93 -4.69 -12.17 -18.04
N TYR A 94 -3.46 -12.07 -17.54
CA TYR A 94 -2.38 -13.03 -17.83
C TYR A 94 -2.04 -13.94 -16.64
N GLY A 95 -2.76 -13.78 -15.53
CA GLY A 95 -2.60 -14.57 -14.32
C GLY A 95 -1.56 -14.01 -13.34
N ARG A 96 -1.84 -14.19 -12.04
CA ARG A 96 -1.07 -13.56 -10.96
C ARG A 96 0.38 -14.02 -10.89
N ARG A 97 0.64 -15.32 -11.08
CA ARG A 97 1.97 -15.93 -10.92
C ARG A 97 2.99 -15.33 -11.88
N LEU A 98 2.62 -15.10 -13.14
CA LEU A 98 3.51 -14.52 -14.14
C LEU A 98 3.90 -13.09 -13.74
N LEU A 99 2.92 -12.28 -13.36
CA LEU A 99 3.15 -10.88 -12.99
C LEU A 99 3.94 -10.74 -11.69
N PHE A 100 3.76 -11.63 -10.70
CA PHE A 100 4.64 -11.68 -9.52
C PHE A 100 6.11 -11.88 -9.91
N ASN A 101 6.40 -12.83 -10.80
CA ASN A 101 7.78 -13.12 -11.19
C ASN A 101 8.40 -11.97 -12.01
N ILE A 102 7.65 -11.40 -12.96
CA ILE A 102 8.12 -10.24 -13.74
C ILE A 102 8.42 -9.08 -12.80
N SER A 103 7.48 -8.76 -11.90
CA SER A 103 7.63 -7.71 -10.90
C SER A 103 8.89 -7.91 -10.04
N ASN A 104 9.10 -9.11 -9.50
CA ASN A 104 10.27 -9.41 -8.68
C ASN A 104 11.59 -9.33 -9.47
N LEU A 105 11.62 -9.86 -10.70
CA LEU A 105 12.83 -9.85 -11.55
C LEU A 105 13.22 -8.43 -11.96
N VAL A 106 12.25 -7.61 -12.36
CA VAL A 106 12.49 -6.21 -12.71
C VAL A 106 12.96 -5.45 -11.48
N THR A 107 12.29 -5.60 -10.34
CA THR A 107 12.71 -4.97 -9.08
C THR A 107 14.15 -5.33 -8.75
N PHE A 108 14.47 -6.63 -8.67
CA PHE A 108 15.81 -7.13 -8.38
C PHE A 108 16.87 -6.59 -9.34
N GLY A 109 16.60 -6.62 -10.65
CA GLY A 109 17.52 -6.11 -11.67
C GLY A 109 17.79 -4.62 -11.54
N PHE A 110 16.76 -3.81 -11.27
CA PHE A 110 16.91 -2.36 -11.09
C PHE A 110 17.45 -1.98 -9.70
N SER A 111 17.31 -2.84 -8.68
CA SER A 111 18.02 -2.68 -7.40
C SER A 111 19.52 -2.90 -7.58
N ILE A 112 19.94 -3.90 -8.38
CA ILE A 112 21.35 -4.06 -8.79
C ILE A 112 21.81 -2.85 -9.63
N GLY A 113 20.97 -2.41 -10.58
CA GLY A 113 21.25 -1.21 -11.38
C GLY A 113 21.47 0.02 -10.50
N SER A 114 20.67 0.18 -9.44
CA SER A 114 20.84 1.25 -8.45
C SER A 114 22.18 1.12 -7.72
N ALA A 115 22.59 -0.08 -7.32
CA ALA A 115 23.89 -0.29 -6.68
C ALA A 115 25.09 0.00 -7.60
N LEU A 116 24.92 -0.17 -8.92
CA LEU A 116 25.95 0.06 -9.94
C LEU A 116 25.78 1.40 -10.68
N ALA A 117 24.94 2.31 -10.17
CA ALA A 117 24.62 3.54 -10.88
C ALA A 117 25.85 4.44 -11.01
N PRO A 118 26.18 4.94 -12.22
CA PRO A 118 27.38 5.77 -12.43
C PRO A 118 27.17 7.24 -12.02
N ASN A 119 25.92 7.67 -11.83
CA ASN A 119 25.58 9.03 -11.43
C ASN A 119 24.21 9.06 -10.73
N ILE A 120 23.93 10.17 -10.06
CA ILE A 120 22.71 10.38 -9.28
C ILE A 120 21.42 10.29 -10.11
N ALA A 121 21.45 10.70 -11.38
CA ALA A 121 20.27 10.64 -12.25
C ALA A 121 19.91 9.19 -12.59
N SER A 122 20.90 8.37 -12.98
CA SER A 122 20.71 6.93 -13.19
C SER A 122 20.24 6.25 -11.90
N PHE A 123 20.80 6.63 -10.74
CA PHE A 123 20.36 6.11 -9.45
C PHE A 123 18.88 6.39 -9.16
N ILE A 124 18.43 7.63 -9.41
CA ILE A 124 17.03 8.03 -9.25
C ILE A 124 16.11 7.25 -10.21
N VAL A 125 16.50 7.13 -11.48
CA VAL A 125 15.71 6.39 -12.49
C VAL A 125 15.59 4.91 -12.13
N PHE A 126 16.69 4.28 -11.74
CA PHE A 126 16.68 2.87 -11.36
C PHE A 126 15.85 2.63 -10.09
N ARG A 127 15.96 3.51 -9.08
CA ARG A 127 15.09 3.43 -7.89
C ARG A 127 13.61 3.64 -8.24
N PHE A 128 13.28 4.52 -9.17
CA PHE A 128 11.89 4.74 -9.60
C PHE A 128 11.31 3.47 -10.26
N ILE A 129 12.07 2.82 -11.14
CA ILE A 129 11.62 1.60 -11.83
C ILE A 129 11.55 0.44 -10.84
N ALA A 130 12.54 0.28 -9.95
CA ALA A 130 12.52 -0.71 -8.89
C ALA A 130 11.31 -0.52 -7.98
N GLY A 131 11.00 0.71 -7.57
CA GLY A 131 9.80 1.01 -6.80
C GLY A 131 8.52 0.66 -7.57
N SER A 132 8.44 1.06 -8.84
CA SER A 132 7.26 0.80 -9.69
C SER A 132 6.93 -0.69 -9.78
N PHE A 133 7.91 -1.51 -10.12
CA PHE A 133 7.69 -2.95 -10.20
C PHE A 133 7.63 -3.60 -8.81
N GLY A 134 8.33 -3.06 -7.82
CA GLY A 134 8.35 -3.58 -6.45
C GLY A 134 7.00 -3.47 -5.75
N ALA A 135 6.14 -2.53 -6.15
CA ALA A 135 4.77 -2.44 -5.66
C ALA A 135 3.85 -3.56 -6.18
N GLY A 136 4.29 -4.35 -7.17
CA GLY A 136 3.54 -5.47 -7.74
C GLY A 136 3.01 -6.44 -6.69
N PRO A 137 3.86 -7.04 -5.82
CA PRO A 137 3.40 -8.04 -4.87
C PRO A 137 2.47 -7.47 -3.79
N MET A 138 2.61 -6.19 -3.43
CA MET A 138 1.73 -5.52 -2.48
C MET A 138 0.28 -5.44 -3.01
N ASN A 139 0.12 -5.18 -4.30
CA ASN A 139 -1.19 -4.96 -4.93
C ASN A 139 -1.81 -6.25 -5.47
N ILE A 140 -1.00 -7.07 -6.15
CA ILE A 140 -1.43 -8.39 -6.64
C ILE A 140 -1.72 -9.33 -5.46
N GLY A 141 -1.05 -9.13 -4.32
CA GLY A 141 -1.26 -9.91 -3.10
C GLY A 141 -2.69 -9.81 -2.56
N GLY A 142 -3.28 -8.61 -2.58
CA GLY A 142 -4.70 -8.43 -2.23
C GLY A 142 -5.62 -9.27 -3.11
N GLY A 143 -5.44 -9.22 -4.44
CA GLY A 143 -6.22 -10.06 -5.35
C GLY A 143 -5.96 -11.56 -5.16
N SER A 144 -4.73 -11.96 -4.86
CA SER A 144 -4.38 -13.37 -4.59
C SER A 144 -5.13 -13.93 -3.37
N ILE A 145 -5.32 -13.09 -2.35
CA ILE A 145 -6.16 -13.43 -1.19
C ILE A 145 -7.62 -13.54 -1.59
N ALA A 146 -8.10 -12.64 -2.46
CA ALA A 146 -9.48 -12.66 -2.93
C ALA A 146 -9.83 -13.97 -3.67
N ASP A 147 -8.89 -14.52 -4.43
CA ASP A 147 -9.07 -15.78 -5.16
C ASP A 147 -9.05 -17.02 -4.25
N GLN A 148 -8.32 -16.98 -3.12
CA GLN A 148 -8.11 -18.14 -2.24
C GLN A 148 -9.07 -18.21 -1.05
N VAL A 149 -9.63 -17.06 -0.65
CA VAL A 149 -10.42 -16.89 0.56
C VAL A 149 -11.85 -16.46 0.24
N ALA A 150 -12.81 -17.27 0.71
CA ALA A 150 -14.23 -16.99 0.60
C ALA A 150 -14.61 -15.64 1.24
N LEU A 151 -15.63 -14.99 0.65
CA LEU A 151 -16.10 -13.64 1.01
C LEU A 151 -16.26 -13.42 2.52
N GLY A 152 -16.80 -14.40 3.25
CA GLY A 152 -17.05 -14.29 4.69
C GLY A 152 -15.80 -14.13 5.57
N LYS A 153 -14.62 -14.57 5.11
CA LYS A 153 -13.33 -14.48 5.84
C LYS A 153 -12.29 -13.60 5.15
N ARG A 154 -12.58 -13.12 3.94
CA ARG A 154 -11.64 -12.37 3.08
C ARG A 154 -11.12 -11.10 3.76
N GLY A 155 -12.01 -10.29 4.34
CA GLY A 155 -11.63 -9.05 5.02
C GLY A 155 -10.64 -9.28 6.17
N PHE A 156 -10.83 -10.35 6.94
CA PHE A 156 -9.92 -10.72 8.03
C PHE A 156 -8.54 -11.13 7.50
N VAL A 157 -8.47 -11.97 6.46
CA VAL A 157 -7.16 -12.38 5.90
C VAL A 157 -6.45 -11.22 5.21
N MET A 158 -7.18 -10.37 4.48
CA MET A 158 -6.63 -9.13 3.93
C MET A 158 -6.12 -8.19 5.03
N SER A 159 -6.84 -8.07 6.15
CA SER A 159 -6.37 -7.26 7.28
C SER A 159 -5.04 -7.80 7.82
N ILE A 160 -4.88 -9.12 7.98
CA ILE A 160 -3.61 -9.71 8.42
C ILE A 160 -2.50 -9.44 7.39
N PHE A 161 -2.80 -9.52 6.10
CA PHE A 161 -1.83 -9.25 5.03
C PHE A 161 -1.34 -7.80 5.06
N PHE A 162 -2.24 -6.81 4.99
CA PHE A 162 -1.85 -5.40 5.02
C PHE A 162 -1.27 -4.99 6.37
N THR A 163 -1.75 -5.60 7.45
CA THR A 163 -1.14 -5.45 8.77
C THR A 163 0.28 -6.02 8.79
N GLY A 164 0.53 -7.17 8.18
CA GLY A 164 1.86 -7.78 8.09
C GLY A 164 2.84 -6.90 7.32
N ILE A 165 2.36 -6.20 6.28
CA ILE A 165 3.13 -5.18 5.56
C ILE A 165 3.59 -4.04 6.48
N PHE A 166 2.80 -3.69 7.51
CA PHE A 166 3.05 -2.54 8.40
C PHE A 166 3.31 -2.89 9.88
N LEU A 167 3.40 -4.19 10.22
CA LEU A 167 3.74 -4.81 11.51
C LEU A 167 2.89 -4.43 12.75
N GLY A 168 1.65 -4.96 12.91
CA GLY A 168 1.01 -5.05 14.25
C GLY A 168 -0.42 -5.63 14.31
N PRO A 169 -0.71 -6.69 15.10
CA PRO A 169 -2.03 -7.35 15.08
C PRO A 169 -3.13 -6.48 15.70
N VAL A 170 -4.09 -6.04 14.89
CA VAL A 170 -5.31 -5.39 15.39
C VAL A 170 -6.47 -6.37 15.38
N ILE A 171 -7.02 -6.62 16.58
CA ILE A 171 -8.12 -7.53 16.83
C ILE A 171 -9.42 -6.90 16.30
N GLY A 172 -10.19 -7.72 15.59
CA GLY A 172 -11.24 -7.29 14.68
C GLY A 172 -12.49 -6.70 15.31
N TYR A 173 -13.21 -5.92 14.49
CA TYR A 173 -14.66 -5.85 14.30
C TYR A 173 -14.85 -4.98 13.02
N ARG A 174 -15.75 -5.31 12.10
CA ARG A 174 -15.76 -4.79 10.70
C ARG A 174 -16.09 -3.29 10.52
N LEU A 175 -16.47 -2.59 11.59
CA LEU A 175 -16.92 -1.18 11.55
C LEU A 175 -16.28 -0.28 12.61
N LEU A 176 -15.70 -0.86 13.68
CA LEU A 176 -14.99 -0.13 14.73
C LEU A 176 -13.66 0.52 14.28
N PRO A 177 -12.87 -0.09 13.37
CA PRO A 177 -11.61 0.44 12.86
C PRO A 177 -11.66 1.88 12.41
N ILE A 178 -12.67 2.29 11.65
CA ILE A 178 -12.71 3.64 11.10
C ILE A 178 -12.97 4.68 12.20
N VAL A 179 -13.88 4.39 13.14
CA VAL A 179 -14.21 5.29 14.25
C VAL A 179 -12.99 5.53 15.13
N LEU A 180 -12.14 4.52 15.30
CA LEU A 180 -10.87 4.64 16.01
C LEU A 180 -9.80 5.32 15.14
N GLY A 181 -9.68 4.96 13.87
CA GLY A 181 -8.67 5.49 12.95
C GLY A 181 -8.78 7.00 12.69
N ILE A 182 -10.01 7.54 12.65
CA ILE A 182 -10.29 8.96 12.38
C ILE A 182 -9.62 9.91 13.38
N PRO A 183 -9.73 9.74 14.71
CA PRO A 183 -8.99 10.57 15.67
C PRO A 183 -7.52 10.18 15.80
N LEU A 184 -7.17 8.90 15.64
CA LEU A 184 -5.79 8.40 15.82
C LEU A 184 -4.78 9.08 14.89
N LEU A 185 -5.16 9.27 13.62
CA LEU A 185 -4.28 9.85 12.60
C LEU A 185 -3.95 11.34 12.84
N PRO A 186 -4.92 12.26 13.02
CA PRO A 186 -4.62 13.66 13.32
C PRO A 186 -3.99 13.84 14.70
N VAL A 187 -4.40 13.10 15.73
CA VAL A 187 -3.76 13.17 17.06
C VAL A 187 -2.28 12.78 16.98
N GLY A 188 -1.96 11.71 16.25
CA GLY A 188 -0.59 11.30 15.98
C GLY A 188 0.24 12.41 15.34
N LEU A 189 -0.28 13.05 14.28
CA LEU A 189 0.40 14.14 13.59
C LEU A 189 0.58 15.39 14.46
N PHE A 190 -0.45 15.80 15.21
CA PHE A 190 -0.36 16.97 16.09
C PHE A 190 0.69 16.77 17.17
N VAL A 191 0.61 15.67 17.92
CA VAL A 191 1.52 15.44 19.05
C VAL A 191 2.94 15.20 18.55
N TYR A 192 3.12 14.47 17.44
CA TYR A 192 4.43 14.33 16.81
C TYR A 192 5.05 15.69 16.44
N GLY A 193 4.28 16.57 15.80
CA GLY A 193 4.76 17.89 15.41
C GLY A 193 5.28 18.73 16.57
N TRP A 194 4.47 18.84 17.62
CA TRP A 194 4.82 19.66 18.79
C TRP A 194 5.94 19.03 19.62
N THR A 195 5.95 17.70 19.77
CA THR A 195 7.03 17.00 20.48
C THR A 195 8.36 17.11 19.75
N ALA A 196 8.36 17.07 18.42
CA ALA A 196 9.55 17.33 17.60
C ALA A 196 10.02 18.80 17.73
N GLN A 197 9.09 19.76 17.74
CA GLN A 197 9.43 21.19 17.89
C GLN A 197 10.02 21.52 19.26
N TYR A 198 9.45 20.98 20.34
CA TYR A 198 9.95 21.18 21.71
C TYR A 198 11.11 20.26 22.09
N LYS A 199 11.60 19.43 21.15
CA LYS A 199 12.69 18.46 21.38
C LYS A 199 12.44 17.59 22.62
N VAL A 200 11.19 17.16 22.79
CA VAL A 200 10.79 16.25 23.87
C VAL A 200 11.52 14.92 23.71
N HIS A 201 11.68 14.16 24.80
CA HIS A 201 12.33 12.84 24.78
C HIS A 201 11.84 11.99 23.59
N TRP A 202 12.79 11.44 22.83
CA TRP A 202 12.59 10.78 21.54
C TRP A 202 11.52 9.68 21.53
N ILE A 203 11.24 9.06 22.69
CA ILE A 203 10.20 8.04 22.84
C ILE A 203 8.80 8.58 22.55
N VAL A 204 8.52 9.85 22.88
CA VAL A 204 7.19 10.44 22.72
C VAL A 204 6.85 10.59 21.23
N PRO A 205 7.68 11.22 20.37
CA PRO A 205 7.47 11.21 18.94
C PRO A 205 7.21 9.83 18.36
N ILE A 206 8.01 8.81 18.73
CA ILE A 206 7.89 7.43 18.21
C ILE A 206 6.54 6.81 18.52
N ILE A 207 6.05 6.97 19.76
CA ILE A 207 4.74 6.46 20.16
C ILE A 207 3.66 7.06 19.25
N PHE A 208 3.68 8.38 19.05
CA PHE A 208 2.67 9.08 18.25
C PHE A 208 2.80 8.85 16.73
N THR A 209 3.99 8.54 16.21
CA THR A 209 4.11 7.99 14.85
C THR A 209 3.42 6.63 14.75
N GLY A 210 3.47 5.81 15.80
CA GLY A 210 2.70 4.57 15.91
C GLY A 210 1.18 4.78 15.81
N PHE A 211 0.64 5.80 16.49
CA PHE A 211 -0.78 6.19 16.37
C PHE A 211 -1.15 6.60 14.95
N THR A 212 -0.27 7.34 14.27
CA THR A 212 -0.44 7.73 12.86
C THR A 212 -0.49 6.49 11.95
N GLY A 213 0.44 5.53 12.17
CA GLY A 213 0.47 4.26 11.43
C GLY A 213 -0.76 3.40 11.65
N ALA A 214 -1.24 3.29 12.90
CA ALA A 214 -2.47 2.58 13.23
C ALA A 214 -3.70 3.17 12.51
N GLY A 215 -3.82 4.51 12.48
CA GLY A 215 -4.88 5.19 11.73
C GLY A 215 -4.88 4.87 10.23
N LEU A 216 -3.70 4.76 9.61
CA LEU A 216 -3.56 4.33 8.22
C LEU A 216 -4.03 2.89 8.03
N ILE A 217 -3.59 1.95 8.87
CA ILE A 217 -4.00 0.53 8.80
C ILE A 217 -5.52 0.39 8.91
N PHE A 218 -6.14 1.11 9.85
CA PHE A 218 -7.60 1.09 10.01
C PHE A 218 -8.36 1.59 8.77
N SER A 219 -7.80 2.57 8.05
CA SER A 219 -8.38 3.07 6.80
C SER A 219 -8.37 2.01 5.70
N PHE A 220 -7.31 1.20 5.62
CA PHE A 220 -7.21 0.08 4.67
C PHE A 220 -8.24 -1.02 4.99
N ILE A 221 -8.43 -1.36 6.26
CA ILE A 221 -9.41 -2.37 6.69
C ILE A 221 -10.82 -1.93 6.27
N TYR A 222 -11.18 -0.68 6.55
CA TYR A 222 -12.48 -0.14 6.16
C TYR A 222 -12.71 -0.25 4.65
N MET A 223 -11.69 0.06 3.85
CA MET A 223 -11.87 0.05 2.40
C MET A 223 -12.09 -1.35 1.83
N VAL A 224 -11.47 -2.38 2.41
CA VAL A 224 -11.75 -3.78 2.04
C VAL A 224 -13.19 -4.16 2.36
N ASP A 225 -13.68 -3.75 3.52
CA ASP A 225 -15.04 -4.05 3.97
C ASP A 225 -16.09 -3.21 3.20
N ALA A 226 -15.78 -1.97 2.83
CA ALA A 226 -16.67 -1.10 2.07
C ALA A 226 -16.82 -1.54 0.60
N PHE A 227 -15.75 -2.09 0.00
CA PHE A 227 -15.71 -2.51 -1.40
C PHE A 227 -15.58 -4.03 -1.54
N THR A 228 -16.38 -4.85 -0.85
CA THR A 228 -16.21 -6.33 -0.84
C THR A 228 -16.01 -7.00 -2.21
N THR A 229 -16.75 -6.56 -3.23
CA THR A 229 -16.64 -7.05 -4.63
C THR A 229 -15.42 -6.47 -5.36
N TYR A 230 -15.11 -5.19 -5.16
CA TYR A 230 -14.05 -4.45 -5.86
C TYR A 230 -12.87 -4.09 -4.93
N ALA A 231 -12.62 -4.91 -3.90
CA ALA A 231 -11.72 -4.58 -2.81
C ALA A 231 -10.29 -4.40 -3.31
N ALA A 232 -9.86 -5.27 -4.24
CA ALA A 232 -8.53 -5.21 -4.84
C ALA A 232 -8.31 -3.87 -5.59
N SER A 233 -9.28 -3.44 -6.41
CA SER A 233 -9.19 -2.19 -7.16
C SER A 233 -9.20 -0.96 -6.25
N ALA A 234 -10.03 -0.97 -5.19
CA ALA A 234 -10.07 0.11 -4.21
C ALA A 234 -8.73 0.24 -3.45
N LEU A 235 -8.15 -0.89 -3.04
CA LEU A 235 -6.83 -0.97 -2.40
C LEU A 235 -5.72 -0.40 -3.29
N VAL A 236 -5.75 -0.72 -4.58
CA VAL A 236 -4.81 -0.16 -5.57
C VAL A 236 -4.98 1.35 -5.68
N ALA A 237 -6.22 1.84 -5.85
CA ALA A 237 -6.49 3.27 -5.99
C ALA A 237 -5.97 4.09 -4.78
N THR A 238 -6.21 3.60 -3.55
CA THR A 238 -5.67 4.27 -2.35
C THR A 238 -4.16 4.19 -2.27
N SER A 239 -3.57 3.06 -2.65
CA SER A 239 -2.11 2.92 -2.70
C SER A 239 -1.50 3.92 -3.67
N VAL A 240 -2.12 4.14 -4.84
CA VAL A 240 -1.69 5.13 -5.83
C VAL A 240 -1.74 6.54 -5.26
N VAL A 241 -2.89 6.96 -4.73
CA VAL A 241 -3.05 8.31 -4.14
C VAL A 241 -2.04 8.53 -3.01
N ARG A 242 -1.91 7.56 -2.10
CA ARG A 242 -0.97 7.61 -0.97
C ARG A 242 0.48 7.72 -1.46
N SER A 243 0.86 6.98 -2.50
CA SER A 243 2.23 6.96 -3.02
C SER A 243 2.58 8.23 -3.79
N ILE A 244 1.63 8.84 -4.51
CA ILE A 244 1.83 10.16 -5.12
C ILE A 244 2.05 11.20 -4.01
N VAL A 245 1.15 11.25 -3.02
CA VAL A 245 1.27 12.21 -1.92
C VAL A 245 2.58 11.99 -1.16
N GLY A 246 2.90 10.76 -0.76
CA GLY A 246 4.12 10.43 -0.03
C GLY A 246 5.41 10.64 -0.83
N GLY A 247 5.38 10.41 -2.14
CA GLY A 247 6.50 10.62 -3.05
C GLY A 247 6.79 12.11 -3.30
N CYS A 248 5.75 12.93 -3.41
CA CYS A 248 5.89 14.36 -3.64
C CYS A 248 6.10 15.18 -2.35
N LEU A 249 5.67 14.65 -1.20
CA LEU A 249 5.68 15.38 0.07
C LEU A 249 7.06 15.91 0.46
N PRO A 250 8.20 15.21 0.27
CA PRO A 250 9.51 15.75 0.65
C PRO A 250 9.95 16.97 -0.18
N ILE A 251 9.45 17.12 -1.40
CA ILE A 251 9.74 18.28 -2.27
C ILE A 251 9.08 19.53 -1.70
N ALA A 252 7.81 19.42 -1.28
CA ALA A 252 7.05 20.51 -0.68
C ALA A 252 7.32 20.68 0.83
N GLY A 253 7.76 19.60 1.50
CA GLY A 253 7.92 19.51 2.94
C GLY A 253 9.10 20.32 3.46
N LEU A 254 10.22 20.36 2.73
CA LEU A 254 11.37 21.16 3.13
C LEU A 254 11.04 22.66 3.22
N PRO A 255 10.44 23.30 2.19
CA PRO A 255 9.91 24.67 2.30
C PRO A 255 8.88 24.83 3.42
N LEU A 256 7.93 23.90 3.53
CA LEU A 256 6.87 23.94 4.54
C LEU A 256 7.45 24.01 5.97
N TYR A 257 8.37 23.11 6.31
CA TYR A 257 8.98 23.07 7.63
C TYR A 257 9.94 24.24 7.87
N SER A 258 10.56 24.78 6.82
CA SER A 258 11.38 26.00 6.95
C SER A 258 10.55 27.25 7.27
N ALA A 259 9.31 27.33 6.79
CA ALA A 259 8.42 28.47 7.01
C ALA A 259 7.59 28.36 8.29
N LEU A 260 7.05 27.17 8.60
CA LEU A 260 6.12 26.96 9.72
C LEU A 260 6.77 26.29 10.94
N GLY A 261 7.94 25.69 10.80
CA GLY A 261 8.52 24.83 11.81
C GLY A 261 7.81 23.47 11.91
N TYR A 262 8.35 22.58 12.74
CA TYR A 262 7.88 21.19 12.85
C TYR A 262 6.47 21.06 13.45
N GLY A 263 6.10 21.90 14.42
CA GLY A 263 4.80 21.86 15.10
C GLY A 263 3.67 22.31 14.18
N TRP A 264 3.73 23.54 13.68
CA TRP A 264 2.70 24.05 12.77
C TRP A 264 2.70 23.33 11.42
N GLY A 265 3.86 22.90 10.91
CA GLY A 265 3.94 22.09 9.68
C GLY A 265 3.17 20.78 9.78
N ASN A 266 3.36 20.02 10.87
CA ASN A 266 2.59 18.78 11.10
C ASN A 266 1.14 19.07 11.52
N SER A 267 0.86 20.20 12.18
CA SER A 267 -0.51 20.59 12.52
C SER A 267 -1.34 20.89 11.27
N LEU A 268 -0.75 21.54 10.26
CA LEU A 268 -1.40 21.73 8.96
C LEU A 268 -1.77 20.38 8.33
N LEU A 269 -0.84 19.42 8.32
CA LEU A 269 -1.10 18.07 7.83
C LEU A 269 -2.20 17.36 8.66
N GLY A 270 -2.20 17.55 9.98
CA GLY A 270 -3.23 17.04 10.90
C GLY A 270 -4.62 17.60 10.63
N PHE A 271 -4.74 18.91 10.31
CA PHE A 271 -6.02 19.50 9.93
C PHE A 271 -6.52 18.99 8.58
N ILE A 272 -5.64 18.88 7.58
CA ILE A 272 -5.99 18.29 6.27
C ILE A 272 -6.47 16.86 6.46
N ALA A 273 -5.73 16.06 7.23
CA ALA A 273 -6.10 14.70 7.59
C ALA A 273 -7.48 14.65 8.25
N MET A 274 -7.76 15.52 9.22
CA MET A 274 -9.06 15.57 9.90
C MET A 274 -10.20 15.85 8.93
N VAL A 275 -10.03 16.82 8.01
CA VAL A 275 -11.05 17.12 6.98
C VAL A 275 -11.30 15.93 6.07
N VAL A 276 -10.23 15.27 5.60
CA VAL A 276 -10.34 14.08 4.74
C VAL A 276 -10.99 12.91 5.50
N SER A 277 -10.66 12.73 6.78
CA SER A 277 -11.21 11.66 7.63
C SER A 277 -12.66 11.88 8.04
N ILE A 278 -13.22 13.09 7.90
CA ILE A 278 -14.65 13.35 8.14
C ILE A 278 -15.52 12.87 6.96
N ALA A 279 -14.99 12.80 5.74
CA ALA A 279 -15.76 12.41 4.56
C ALA A 279 -16.42 11.00 4.70
N PRO A 280 -15.74 9.96 5.20
CA PRO A 280 -16.37 8.66 5.48
C PRO A 280 -17.50 8.72 6.52
N LEU A 281 -17.43 9.61 7.53
CA LEU A 281 -18.51 9.79 8.51
C LEU A 281 -19.75 10.44 7.88
N LEU A 282 -19.53 11.37 6.95
CA LEU A 282 -20.63 11.95 6.17
C LEU A 282 -21.28 10.90 5.28
N PHE A 283 -20.50 10.06 4.60
CA PHE A 283 -21.03 8.93 3.83
C PHE A 283 -21.72 7.89 4.71
N TRP A 284 -21.28 7.69 5.96
CA TRP A 284 -22.00 6.82 6.89
C TRP A 284 -23.36 7.40 7.29
N ARG A 285 -23.43 8.70 7.60
CA ARG A 285 -24.68 9.36 8.02
C ARG A 285 -25.68 9.58 6.88
N TYR A 286 -25.19 9.89 5.68
CA TYR A 286 -26.02 10.25 4.53
C TYR A 286 -26.05 9.17 3.43
N GLY A 287 -25.30 8.08 3.59
CA GLY A 287 -25.19 7.03 2.58
C GLY A 287 -26.49 6.29 2.34
N GLU A 288 -27.31 6.08 3.37
CA GLU A 288 -28.63 5.45 3.23
C GLU A 288 -29.58 6.32 2.39
N MET A 289 -29.54 7.64 2.60
CA MET A 289 -30.30 8.60 1.80
C MET A 289 -29.82 8.66 0.35
N LEU A 290 -28.50 8.59 0.12
CA LEU A 290 -27.92 8.57 -1.23
C LEU A 290 -28.22 7.26 -1.97
N ARG A 291 -28.14 6.11 -1.28
CA ARG A 291 -28.43 4.80 -1.86
C ARG A 291 -29.89 4.68 -2.28
N ASN A 292 -30.81 5.18 -1.46
CA ASN A 292 -32.24 5.14 -1.77
C ASN A 292 -32.67 6.15 -2.85
N LYS A 293 -31.85 7.19 -3.10
CA LYS A 293 -32.16 8.23 -4.09
C LYS A 293 -31.66 7.89 -5.51
N TYR A 294 -30.64 7.04 -5.62
CA TYR A 294 -29.99 6.68 -6.89
C TYR A 294 -29.92 5.17 -7.07
N ASP A 295 -30.98 4.44 -6.74
CA ASP A 295 -31.06 2.99 -6.91
C ASP A 295 -31.06 2.67 -8.43
N ILE A 296 -29.88 2.47 -8.99
CA ILE A 296 -29.70 2.04 -10.38
C ILE A 296 -29.93 0.54 -10.40
N LYS A 297 -31.09 0.13 -10.90
CA LYS A 297 -31.36 -1.26 -11.25
C LYS A 297 -30.41 -1.63 -12.40
N PHE A 298 -29.47 -2.53 -12.13
CA PHE A 298 -28.71 -3.18 -13.18
C PHE A 298 -29.62 -4.28 -13.75
N ASP A 299 -30.20 -4.00 -14.91
CA ASP A 299 -30.83 -5.00 -15.79
C ASP A 299 -29.77 -5.92 -16.41
#